data_AF-A0A1D8GIX8-F1
#
_entry.id   AF-A0A1D8GIX8-F1
#
_cell.length_a   1.000
_cell.length_b   1.000
_cell.length_c   1.000
_cell.angle_alpha   90.00
_cell.angle_beta   90.00
_cell.angle_gamma   90.00
#
_symmetry.space_group_name_H-M   'P 1'
#
loop_
_entity.id
_entity.type
_entity.pdbx_description
1 polymer ?
#
loop_
_entity_poly.entity_id
_entity_poly.type
_entity_poly.pdbx_seq_one_letter_code
_entity_poly.pdbx_strand_id
1 'polypeptide(L)'
;MNIDNKLNEYYSSKTCKYCQGLIQDPSPYGCCKKCEGLIAEAYHQVKEHLARFPGATLTDLRRELDIPFKVLHHLIKEGRISLLDDFL
;
A
#
# COMPACT_ATOMS: atom_id res chain seq x y z
N MET A 1 -27.59 -17.74 5.74
CA MET A 1 -26.82 -16.50 5.46
C MET A 1 -26.92 -16.23 3.97
N ASN A 2 -27.50 -15.10 3.57
CA ASN A 2 -27.74 -14.77 2.16
C ASN A 2 -26.46 -14.25 1.50
N ILE A 3 -26.18 -14.64 0.26
CA ILE A 3 -24.96 -14.28 -0.48
C ILE A 3 -24.82 -12.75 -0.60
N ASP A 4 -25.94 -12.06 -0.67
CA ASP A 4 -26.04 -10.60 -0.73
C ASP A 4 -25.42 -9.90 0.49
N ASN A 5 -25.55 -10.51 1.68
CA ASN A 5 -25.01 -9.95 2.92
C ASN A 5 -23.48 -10.09 2.96
N LYS A 6 -22.97 -11.23 2.47
CA LYS A 6 -21.53 -11.49 2.33
C LYS A 6 -20.86 -10.56 1.33
N LEU A 7 -21.55 -10.21 0.23
CA LEU A 7 -21.07 -9.23 -0.75
C LEU A 7 -21.11 -7.80 -0.20
N ASN A 8 -22.14 -7.45 0.56
CA ASN A 8 -22.25 -6.13 1.17
C ASN A 8 -21.16 -5.89 2.24
N GLU A 9 -20.78 -6.94 2.98
CA GLU A 9 -19.60 -6.93 3.86
C GLU A 9 -18.28 -6.86 3.07
N TYR A 10 -18.21 -7.46 1.88
CA TYR A 10 -17.03 -7.40 1.00
C TYR A 10 -16.82 -6.01 0.37
N TYR A 11 -17.90 -5.26 0.13
CA TYR A 11 -17.90 -3.87 -0.34
C TYR A 11 -17.98 -2.83 0.79
N SER A 12 -17.72 -3.22 2.04
CA SER A 12 -18.08 -2.50 3.27
C SER A 12 -17.25 -1.25 3.60
N SER A 13 -16.85 -0.47 2.60
CA SER A 13 -16.52 0.94 2.86
C SER A 13 -16.85 1.77 1.63
N LYS A 14 -17.89 2.62 1.73
CA LYS A 14 -18.08 3.74 0.78
C LYS A 14 -16.92 4.73 0.82
N THR A 15 -16.00 4.59 1.78
CA THR A 15 -14.85 5.46 2.00
C THR A 15 -13.55 4.67 1.91
N CYS A 16 -12.52 5.29 1.34
CA CYS A 16 -11.21 4.70 1.20
C CYS A 16 -10.52 4.59 2.55
N LYS A 17 -10.03 3.40 2.90
CA LYS A 17 -9.31 3.19 4.17
C LYS A 17 -8.05 4.04 4.33
N TYR A 18 -7.46 4.54 3.23
CA TYR A 18 -6.22 5.35 3.26
C TYR A 18 -6.49 6.85 3.24
N CYS A 19 -7.32 7.34 2.31
CA CYS A 19 -7.56 8.77 2.14
C CYS A 19 -8.93 9.25 2.65
N GLN A 20 -9.78 8.33 3.14
CA GLN A 20 -11.16 8.59 3.56
C GLN A 20 -12.09 9.15 2.46
N GLY A 21 -11.58 9.31 1.24
CA GLY A 21 -12.37 9.74 0.08
C GLY A 21 -13.40 8.70 -0.34
N LEU A 22 -14.48 9.15 -0.98
CA LEU A 22 -15.56 8.26 -1.42
C LEU A 22 -15.06 7.27 -2.50
N ILE A 23 -15.34 5.99 -2.29
CA ILE A 23 -15.13 4.92 -3.24
C ILE A 23 -16.34 4.89 -4.17
N GLN A 24 -16.15 5.36 -5.41
CA GLN A 24 -17.20 5.39 -6.43
C GLN A 24 -17.36 4.05 -7.16
N ASP A 25 -16.27 3.29 -7.27
CA ASP A 25 -16.23 1.98 -7.92
C ASP A 25 -16.10 0.86 -6.88
N PRO A 26 -16.71 -0.32 -7.10
CA PRO A 26 -16.52 -1.47 -6.22
C PRO A 26 -15.02 -1.77 -6.02
N SER A 27 -14.59 -1.76 -4.76
CA SER A 27 -13.19 -2.02 -4.37
C SER A 27 -13.12 -3.25 -3.47
N PRO A 28 -12.52 -4.36 -3.94
CA PRO A 28 -12.43 -5.60 -3.16
C PRO A 28 -11.55 -5.45 -1.90
N TYR A 29 -10.78 -4.37 -1.80
CA TYR A 29 -9.84 -4.13 -0.71
C TYR A 29 -10.16 -2.87 0.12
N GLY A 30 -11.32 -2.24 -0.08
CA GLY A 30 -11.71 -1.00 0.62
C GLY A 30 -10.80 0.19 0.32
N CYS A 31 -10.23 0.24 -0.88
CA CYS A 31 -9.29 1.27 -1.35
C CYS A 31 -9.79 1.93 -2.63
N CYS A 32 -9.73 3.26 -2.73
CA CYS A 32 -10.08 3.93 -3.99
C CYS A 32 -9.00 3.73 -5.06
N LYS A 33 -9.38 3.77 -6.34
CA LYS A 33 -8.45 3.64 -7.49
C LYS A 33 -7.25 4.58 -7.42
N LYS A 34 -7.44 5.80 -6.92
CA LYS A 34 -6.35 6.77 -6.74
C LYS A 34 -5.30 6.26 -5.74
N CYS A 35 -5.73 5.80 -4.57
CA CYS A 35 -4.81 5.26 -3.57
C CYS A 35 -4.17 3.96 -4.04
N GLU A 36 -4.91 3.10 -4.75
CA GLU A 36 -4.34 1.91 -5.39
C GLU A 36 -3.23 2.25 -6.38
N GLY A 37 -3.45 3.25 -7.24
CA GLY A 37 -2.44 3.75 -8.17
C GLY A 37 -1.19 4.29 -7.45
N LEU A 38 -1.38 5.09 -6.40
CA LEU A 38 -0.27 5.62 -5.60
C LEU A 38 0.55 4.50 -4.93
N ILE A 39 -0.11 3.46 -4.42
CA ILE A 39 0.57 2.32 -3.82
C ILE A 39 1.33 1.53 -4.89
N ALA A 40 0.76 1.36 -6.08
CA ALA A 40 1.42 0.66 -7.19
C ALA A 40 2.65 1.43 -7.70
N GLU A 41 2.55 2.75 -7.83
CA GLU A 41 3.67 3.62 -8.21
C GLU A 41 4.77 3.62 -7.15
N ALA A 42 4.42 3.77 -5.88
CA ALA A 42 5.36 3.68 -4.77
C ALA A 42 6.07 2.31 -4.75
N TYR A 43 5.34 1.22 -4.97
CA TYR A 43 5.92 -0.11 -5.07
C TYR A 43 6.94 -0.20 -6.21
N HIS A 44 6.62 0.37 -7.38
CA HIS A 44 7.53 0.38 -8.52
C HIS A 44 8.82 1.13 -8.19
N GLN A 45 8.72 2.35 -7.65
CA GLN A 45 9.86 3.16 -7.26
C GLN A 45 10.75 2.47 -6.22
N VAL A 46 10.13 1.89 -5.19
CA VAL A 46 10.87 1.13 -4.15
C VAL A 46 11.56 -0.08 -4.75
N LYS A 47 10.89 -0.84 -5.63
CA LYS A 47 11.47 -2.00 -6.28
C LYS A 47 12.67 -1.63 -7.15
N GLU A 48 12.58 -0.56 -7.93
CA GLU A 48 13.71 -0.06 -8.72
C GLU A 48 14.86 0.41 -7.84
N HIS A 49 14.56 1.10 -6.72
CA HIS A 49 15.56 1.55 -5.78
C HIS A 49 16.28 0.36 -5.12
N LEU A 50 15.54 -0.64 -4.63
CA LEU A 50 16.10 -1.85 -4.03
C LEU A 50 16.88 -2.71 -5.05
N ALA A 51 16.51 -2.70 -6.33
CA ALA A 51 17.28 -3.37 -7.38
C ALA A 51 18.66 -2.72 -7.59
N ARG A 52 18.78 -1.41 -7.38
CA ARG A 52 20.05 -0.67 -7.44
C ARG A 52 20.82 -0.72 -6.12
N PHE A 53 20.10 -0.72 -5.01
CA PHE A 53 20.61 -0.66 -3.65
C PHE A 53 19.95 -1.74 -2.79
N PRO A 54 20.39 -3.02 -2.92
CA PRO A 54 19.76 -4.14 -2.20
C PRO A 54 19.92 -4.05 -0.67
N GLY A 55 20.82 -3.20 -0.18
CA GLY A 55 21.02 -2.89 1.24
C GLY A 55 20.26 -1.67 1.75
N ALA A 56 19.39 -1.04 0.95
CA ALA A 56 18.71 0.17 1.36
C ALA A 56 17.75 -0.10 2.54
N THR A 57 17.85 0.73 3.58
CA THR A 57 16.99 0.67 4.75
C THR A 57 15.70 1.46 4.54
N LEU A 58 14.75 1.33 5.47
CA LEU A 58 13.54 2.16 5.46
C LEU A 58 13.86 3.66 5.54
N THR A 59 14.96 4.02 6.20
CA THR A 59 15.42 5.40 6.32
C THR A 59 15.96 5.91 4.99
N ASP A 60 16.69 5.09 4.25
CA ASP A 60 17.19 5.43 2.91
C ASP A 60 16.03 5.64 1.94
N LEU A 61 15.06 4.71 1.92
CA LEU A 61 13.87 4.86 1.10
C LEU A 61 13.09 6.13 1.42
N ARG A 62 12.99 6.53 2.69
CA ARG A 62 12.31 7.77 3.10
C ARG A 62 13.08 9.03 2.70
N ARG A 63 14.41 8.96 2.66
CA ARG A 63 15.26 10.10 2.28
C ARG A 63 15.28 10.28 0.76
N GLU A 64 15.38 9.18 0.03
CA GLU A 64 15.60 9.17 -1.42
C GLU A 64 14.29 9.13 -2.21
N LEU A 65 13.23 8.57 -1.63
CA LEU A 65 11.91 8.49 -2.24
C LEU A 65 10.93 9.39 -1.47
N ASP A 66 10.22 10.24 -2.19
CA ASP A 66 9.14 11.08 -1.63
C ASP A 66 7.86 10.25 -1.39
N ILE A 67 8.01 9.12 -0.70
CA ILE A 67 6.93 8.16 -0.44
C ILE A 67 6.52 8.26 1.03
N PRO A 68 5.22 8.42 1.33
CA PRO A 68 4.75 8.47 2.70
C PRO A 68 5.10 7.20 3.49
N PHE A 69 5.57 7.36 4.72
CA PHE A 69 5.93 6.25 5.61
C PHE A 69 4.83 5.20 5.76
N LYS A 70 3.56 5.63 5.81
CA LYS A 70 2.40 4.73 5.89
C LYS A 70 2.29 3.78 4.69
N VAL A 71 2.70 4.24 3.50
CA VAL A 71 2.71 3.44 2.27
C VAL A 71 3.85 2.43 2.31
N LEU A 72 5.06 2.86 2.66
CA LEU A 72 6.22 1.96 2.82
C LEU A 72 5.93 0.86 3.85
N HIS A 73 5.43 1.23 5.02
CA HIS A 73 5.05 0.30 6.08
C HIS A 73 3.96 -0.68 5.61
N HIS A 74 3.00 -0.21 4.80
CA HIS A 74 1.98 -1.09 4.22
C HIS A 74 2.59 -2.10 3.23
N LEU A 75 3.51 -1.68 2.36
CA LEU A 75 4.20 -2.57 1.42
C LEU A 75 5.01 -3.66 2.14
N ILE A 76 5.68 -3.31 3.24
CA ILE A 76 6.40 -4.26 4.10
C ILE A 76 5.42 -5.23 4.76
N LYS A 77 4.36 -4.72 5.37
CA LYS A 77 3.36 -5.53 6.09
C LYS A 77 2.65 -6.55 5.18
N GLU A 78 2.40 -6.18 3.94
CA GLU A 78 1.80 -7.06 2.92
C GLU A 78 2.82 -8.06 2.33
N GLY A 79 4.08 -8.04 2.77
CA GLY A 79 5.16 -8.90 2.26
C GLY A 79 5.56 -8.58 0.82
N ARG A 80 5.21 -7.41 0.29
CA ARG A 80 5.53 -7.01 -1.09
C ARG A 80 6.99 -6.61 -1.25
N ILE A 81 7.60 -6.07 -0.19
CA ILE A 81 9.02 -5.73 -0.10
C ILE A 81 9.59 -6.27 1.21
N SER A 82 10.84 -6.73 1.16
CA SER A 82 11.62 -7.07 2.35
C SER A 82 12.79 -6.12 2.42
N LEU A 83 12.93 -5.45 3.55
CA LEU A 83 14.10 -4.62 3.84
C LEU A 83 15.02 -5.43 4.74
N LEU A 84 16.32 -5.21 4.62
CA LEU A 84 17.26 -5.64 5.65
C LEU A 84 16.96 -4.75 6.86
N ASP A 85 16.23 -5.30 7.83
CA ASP A 85 16.00 -4.63 9.10
C ASP A 85 17.35 -4.25 9.71
N ASP A 86 17.48 -2.98 10.11
CA ASP A 86 18.56 -2.51 10.97
C ASP A 86 18.27 -3.05 12.39
N PHE A 87 18.38 -4.38 12.57
CA PHE A 87 18.45 -4.97 13.90
C PHE A 87 19.83 -4.65 14.48
N LEU A 88 19.93 -3.49 15.11
CA LEU A 88 21.04 -3.07 15.96
C LEU A 88 20.53 -2.85 17.39
#